data_AF-A0A935FSM4-F1
#
_entry.id   AF-A0A935FSM4-F1
#
_cell.length_a   1.000
_cell.length_b   1.000
_cell.length_c   1.000
_cell.angle_alpha   90.00
_cell.angle_beta   90.00
_cell.angle_gamma   90.00
#
_symmetry.space_group_name_H-M   'P 1'
#
loop_
_entity.id
_entity.type
_entity.pdbx_description
1 polymer ?
#
loop_
_entity_poly.entity_id
_entity_poly.type
_entity_poly.pdbx_seq_one_letter_code
_entity_poly.pdbx_strand_id
1 'polypeptide(L)'
;MKEQNLHVYQDHLHSLELFTDDLKLNSNEKGRDAYERLKNIVASMPINLSKQLQHYLYMRLAVYCMTNFHNDEEAFASDLFEHFRNMLERNLFTNKDKPNMSLLDYRAIMNSALRVGEVSWAEKFLKKHTDHIREESRDNLLNYGMANIDFAWYEFEQCLEKMSRLKIESYVLNLDIYILKSQVLYELGYLDSAKAHAESFRHHVSSNLLYSGELKSRLNFFIRFYMKLLRASKHRNKRIINSLRKELNKDAKSLKLNWLSEKADLILKQAEEK
;
A
#
# COMPACT_ATOMS: atom_id res chain seq x y z
N MET A 1 -16.80 -32.58 29.75
CA MET A 1 -15.90 -32.46 28.58
C MET A 1 -16.29 -31.34 27.60
N LYS A 2 -17.57 -31.12 27.24
CA LYS A 2 -17.95 -29.99 26.35
C LYS A 2 -17.87 -28.61 27.01
N GLU A 3 -18.18 -28.49 28.31
CA GLU A 3 -18.16 -27.20 29.04
C GLU A 3 -16.75 -26.71 29.39
N GLN A 4 -15.82 -27.62 29.72
CA GLN A 4 -14.41 -27.27 29.98
C GLN A 4 -13.71 -26.73 28.73
N ASN A 5 -14.03 -27.25 27.54
CA ASN A 5 -13.50 -26.71 26.30
C ASN A 5 -14.07 -25.31 26.00
N LEU A 6 -15.34 -25.05 26.32
CA LEU A 6 -15.98 -23.76 26.06
C LEU A 6 -15.33 -22.62 26.86
N HIS A 7 -14.95 -22.88 28.11
CA HIS A 7 -14.28 -21.91 28.97
C HIS A 7 -12.86 -21.57 28.47
N VAL A 8 -12.11 -22.59 28.04
CA VAL A 8 -10.78 -22.42 27.43
C VAL A 8 -10.87 -21.62 26.13
N TYR A 9 -11.89 -21.88 25.29
CA TYR A 9 -12.12 -21.09 24.07
C TYR A 9 -12.51 -19.63 24.36
N GLN A 10 -13.27 -19.37 25.42
CA GLN A 10 -13.63 -18.00 25.83
C GLN A 10 -12.42 -17.22 26.35
N ASP A 11 -11.54 -17.85 27.13
CA ASP A 11 -10.31 -17.22 27.62
C ASP A 11 -9.32 -16.95 26.47
N HIS A 12 -9.25 -17.84 25.48
CA HIS A 12 -8.50 -17.60 24.25
C HIS A 12 -9.12 -16.48 23.40
N LEU A 13 -10.45 -16.38 23.33
CA LEU A 13 -11.12 -15.31 22.59
C LEU A 13 -10.90 -13.95 23.27
N HIS A 14 -10.99 -13.89 24.60
CA HIS A 14 -10.77 -12.67 25.37
C HIS A 14 -9.32 -12.20 25.27
N SER A 15 -8.35 -13.11 25.36
CA SER A 15 -6.94 -12.78 25.14
C SER A 15 -6.65 -12.28 23.71
N LEU A 16 -7.29 -12.87 22.70
CA LEU A 16 -7.20 -12.40 21.31
C LEU A 16 -7.81 -11.01 21.11
N GLU A 17 -8.94 -10.72 21.75
CA GLU A 17 -9.58 -9.41 21.73
C GLU A 17 -8.69 -8.34 22.38
N LEU A 18 -8.09 -8.65 23.53
CA LEU A 18 -7.14 -7.77 24.21
C LEU A 18 -5.91 -7.46 23.34
N PHE A 19 -5.30 -8.46 22.70
CA PHE A 19 -4.20 -8.21 21.76
C PHE A 19 -4.65 -7.36 20.58
N THR A 20 -5.85 -7.61 20.08
CA THR A 20 -6.40 -6.89 18.94
C THR A 20 -6.64 -5.42 19.24
N ASP A 21 -7.10 -5.11 20.45
CA ASP A 21 -7.32 -3.76 20.93
C ASP A 21 -6.01 -3.05 21.27
N ASP A 22 -5.02 -3.75 21.84
CA ASP A 22 -3.66 -3.22 22.03
C ASP A 22 -3.04 -2.77 20.71
N LEU A 23 -3.17 -3.56 19.63
CA LEU A 23 -2.72 -3.17 18.28
C LEU A 23 -3.45 -1.95 17.73
N LYS A 24 -4.70 -1.78 18.12
CA LYS A 24 -5.58 -0.70 17.68
C LYS A 24 -5.13 0.63 18.32
N LEU A 25 -4.50 0.56 19.49
CA LEU A 25 -4.23 1.71 20.35
C LEU A 25 -2.75 2.10 20.44
N ASN A 26 -1.82 1.16 20.24
CA ASN A 26 -0.40 1.38 20.52
C ASN A 26 0.50 1.14 19.29
N SER A 27 1.18 2.20 18.86
CA SER A 27 2.26 2.16 17.84
C SER A 27 3.68 2.10 18.45
N ASN A 28 3.75 2.05 19.78
CA ASN A 28 5.00 2.00 20.55
C ASN A 28 5.47 0.54 20.75
N GLU A 29 6.53 0.36 21.54
CA GLU A 29 7.12 -0.95 21.88
C GLU A 29 6.07 -1.96 22.37
N LYS A 30 5.11 -1.54 23.21
CA LYS A 30 4.02 -2.41 23.67
C LYS A 30 3.13 -2.90 22.54
N GLY A 31 2.90 -2.06 21.54
CA GLY A 31 2.18 -2.43 20.33
C GLY A 31 2.92 -3.48 19.50
N ARG A 32 4.24 -3.35 19.39
CA ARG A 32 5.09 -4.34 18.69
C ARG A 32 5.04 -5.69 19.40
N ASP A 33 5.16 -5.71 20.71
CA ASP A 33 5.08 -6.95 21.48
C ASP A 33 3.71 -7.63 21.35
N ALA A 34 2.63 -6.84 21.35
CA ALA A 34 1.28 -7.35 21.11
C ALA A 34 1.14 -7.94 19.71
N TYR A 35 1.80 -7.33 18.71
CA TYR A 35 1.79 -7.79 17.32
C TYR A 35 2.46 -9.15 17.20
N GLU A 36 3.68 -9.29 17.73
CA GLU A 36 4.43 -10.55 17.67
C GLU A 36 3.68 -11.69 18.40
N ARG A 37 3.08 -11.39 19.55
CA ARG A 37 2.24 -12.38 20.26
C ARG A 37 1.05 -12.82 19.42
N LEU A 38 0.29 -11.87 18.85
CA LEU A 38 -0.87 -12.20 18.02
C LEU A 38 -0.45 -12.98 16.76
N LYS A 39 0.64 -12.59 16.11
CA LYS A 39 1.20 -13.27 14.94
C LYS A 39 1.49 -14.75 15.24
N ASN A 40 2.14 -15.03 16.37
CA ASN A 40 2.44 -16.39 16.81
C ASN A 40 1.17 -17.21 17.11
N ILE A 41 0.15 -16.60 17.71
CA ILE A 41 -1.13 -17.27 17.97
C ILE A 41 -1.85 -17.59 16.65
N VAL A 42 -1.91 -16.63 15.73
CA VAL A 42 -2.58 -16.83 14.42
C VAL A 42 -1.85 -17.89 13.60
N ALA A 43 -0.52 -17.94 13.64
CA ALA A 43 0.27 -18.96 12.95
C ALA A 43 0.02 -20.39 13.50
N SER A 44 -0.21 -20.52 14.80
CA SER A 44 -0.47 -21.80 15.48
C SER A 44 -1.97 -22.18 15.55
N MET A 45 -2.84 -21.34 14.99
CA MET A 45 -4.29 -21.49 15.07
C MET A 45 -4.78 -22.70 14.27
N PRO A 46 -5.62 -23.58 14.86
CA PRO A 46 -6.12 -24.75 14.17
C PRO A 46 -7.08 -24.37 13.04
N ILE A 47 -7.01 -25.10 11.93
CA ILE A 47 -7.80 -24.85 10.69
C ILE A 47 -9.32 -24.90 10.94
N ASN A 48 -9.76 -25.57 12.01
CA ASN A 48 -11.17 -25.75 12.37
C ASN A 48 -11.83 -24.52 13.02
N LEU A 49 -11.09 -23.44 13.28
CA LEU A 49 -11.68 -22.19 13.74
C LEU A 49 -12.52 -21.53 12.63
N SER A 50 -13.55 -20.77 13.00
CA SER A 50 -14.40 -20.10 12.01
C SER A 50 -13.58 -19.22 11.07
N LYS A 51 -13.87 -19.30 9.76
CA LYS A 51 -13.19 -18.46 8.75
C LYS A 51 -13.35 -16.97 9.05
N GLN A 52 -14.46 -16.57 9.65
CA GLN A 52 -14.74 -15.20 10.05
C GLN A 52 -13.76 -14.71 11.12
N LEU A 53 -13.48 -15.54 12.13
CA LEU A 53 -12.52 -15.19 13.18
C LEU A 53 -11.09 -15.18 12.64
N GLN A 54 -10.72 -16.16 11.80
CA GLN A 54 -9.41 -16.15 11.13
C GLN A 54 -9.24 -14.88 10.28
N HIS A 55 -10.22 -14.55 9.45
CA HIS A 55 -10.22 -13.34 8.63
C HIS A 55 -10.06 -12.08 9.49
N TYR A 56 -10.83 -11.97 10.57
CA TYR A 56 -10.72 -10.86 11.52
C TYR A 56 -9.30 -10.70 12.04
N LEU A 57 -8.70 -11.77 12.59
CA LEU A 57 -7.37 -11.68 13.21
C LEU A 57 -6.26 -11.35 12.20
N TYR A 58 -6.28 -11.95 11.01
CA TYR A 58 -5.33 -11.59 9.95
C TYR A 58 -5.49 -10.13 9.51
N MET A 59 -6.73 -9.63 9.38
CA MET A 59 -6.95 -8.21 9.06
C MET A 59 -6.42 -7.28 10.14
N ARG A 60 -6.42 -7.70 11.41
CA ARG A 60 -5.85 -6.92 12.52
C ARG A 60 -4.33 -6.85 12.43
N LEU A 61 -3.67 -7.96 12.11
CA LEU A 61 -2.23 -7.98 11.81
C LEU A 61 -1.91 -7.08 10.60
N ALA A 62 -2.67 -7.21 9.51
CA ALA A 62 -2.48 -6.39 8.31
C ALA A 62 -2.63 -4.89 8.58
N VAL A 63 -3.66 -4.47 9.34
CA VAL A 63 -3.85 -3.07 9.74
C VAL A 63 -2.69 -2.56 10.58
N TYR A 64 -2.17 -3.38 11.51
CA TYR A 64 -1.01 -3.00 12.30
C TYR A 64 0.21 -2.76 11.41
N CYS A 65 0.54 -3.69 10.51
CA CYS A 65 1.62 -3.50 9.53
C CYS A 65 1.40 -2.22 8.71
N MET A 66 0.18 -1.99 8.23
CA MET A 66 -0.16 -0.83 7.39
C MET A 66 0.03 0.54 8.07
N THR A 67 -0.10 0.59 9.40
CA THR A 67 -0.09 1.85 10.17
C THR A 67 1.24 2.14 10.88
N ASN A 68 2.12 1.14 11.02
CA ASN A 68 3.31 1.23 11.89
C ASN A 68 4.67 1.08 11.18
N PHE A 69 4.77 1.41 9.88
CA PHE A 69 5.97 1.30 9.03
C PHE A 69 7.22 2.13 9.41
N HIS A 70 7.40 2.58 10.65
CA HIS A 70 8.38 3.64 10.96
C HIS A 70 9.85 3.19 10.93
N ASN A 71 10.23 2.16 11.72
CA ASN A 71 11.65 1.80 11.91
C ASN A 71 12.07 0.48 11.25
N ASP A 72 11.12 -0.45 11.02
CA ASP A 72 11.36 -1.78 10.43
C ASP A 72 10.47 -1.97 9.18
N GLU A 73 10.56 -1.00 8.26
CA GLU A 73 9.65 -0.90 7.12
C GLU A 73 9.62 -2.18 6.26
N GLU A 74 10.78 -2.76 5.98
CA GLU A 74 10.93 -3.97 5.17
C GLU A 74 10.31 -5.19 5.85
N ALA A 75 10.56 -5.38 7.14
CA ALA A 75 10.02 -6.51 7.90
C ALA A 75 8.48 -6.46 7.95
N PHE A 76 7.90 -5.29 8.23
CA PHE A 76 6.45 -5.14 8.21
C PHE A 76 5.84 -5.24 6.80
N ALA A 77 6.58 -4.86 5.75
CA ALA A 77 6.12 -5.05 4.37
C ALA A 77 6.08 -6.54 4.01
N SER A 78 7.12 -7.29 4.37
CA SER A 78 7.19 -8.75 4.23
C SER A 78 6.05 -9.44 4.98
N ASP A 79 5.85 -9.07 6.24
CA ASP A 79 4.77 -9.63 7.06
C ASP A 79 3.38 -9.32 6.49
N LEU A 80 3.14 -8.09 6.02
CA LEU A 80 1.86 -7.72 5.42
C LEU A 80 1.54 -8.59 4.20
N PHE A 81 2.52 -8.80 3.33
CA PHE A 81 2.37 -9.68 2.17
C PHE A 81 2.09 -11.12 2.60
N GLU A 82 2.83 -11.64 3.57
CA GLU A 82 2.66 -13.00 4.10
C GLU A 82 1.28 -13.21 4.72
N HIS A 83 0.77 -12.23 5.48
CA HIS A 83 -0.59 -12.28 6.04
C HIS A 83 -1.64 -12.40 4.94
N PHE A 84 -1.55 -11.57 3.89
CA PHE A 84 -2.48 -11.64 2.76
C PHE A 84 -2.36 -12.95 1.98
N ARG A 85 -1.14 -13.47 1.77
CA ARG A 85 -0.94 -14.78 1.13
C ARG A 85 -1.62 -15.89 1.91
N ASN A 86 -1.42 -15.93 3.24
CA ASN A 86 -2.07 -16.91 4.11
C ASN A 86 -3.60 -16.79 4.10
N MET A 87 -4.14 -15.56 4.07
CA MET A 87 -5.58 -15.34 3.96
C MET A 87 -6.16 -15.91 2.66
N LEU A 88 -5.44 -15.77 1.54
CA LEU A 88 -5.85 -16.32 0.24
C LEU A 88 -5.78 -17.84 0.22
N GLU A 89 -4.69 -18.44 0.71
CA GLU A 89 -4.52 -19.90 0.77
C GLU A 89 -5.59 -20.57 1.63
N ARG A 90 -6.02 -19.90 2.71
CA ARG A 90 -7.09 -20.35 3.60
C ARG A 90 -8.50 -20.01 3.10
N ASN A 91 -8.63 -19.41 1.92
CA ASN A 91 -9.89 -18.95 1.34
C ASN A 91 -10.70 -18.04 2.28
N LEU A 92 -10.05 -17.12 2.99
CA LEU A 92 -10.69 -16.24 3.98
C LEU A 92 -11.46 -15.08 3.34
N PHE A 93 -11.22 -14.77 2.06
CA PHE A 93 -12.00 -13.82 1.27
C PHE A 93 -13.23 -14.45 0.61
N THR A 94 -13.83 -15.46 1.25
CA THR A 94 -15.05 -16.13 0.78
C THR A 94 -16.13 -16.10 1.85
N ASN A 95 -17.37 -15.90 1.46
CA ASN A 95 -18.54 -15.96 2.33
C ASN A 95 -19.60 -16.88 1.70
N LYS A 96 -19.95 -17.98 2.38
CA LYS A 96 -20.84 -19.03 1.84
C LYS A 96 -20.43 -19.48 0.43
N ASP A 97 -19.14 -19.74 0.26
CA ASP A 97 -18.50 -20.16 -1.00
C ASP A 97 -18.61 -19.17 -2.16
N LYS A 98 -19.06 -17.93 -1.89
CA LYS A 98 -19.00 -16.83 -2.84
C LYS A 98 -17.79 -15.96 -2.56
N PRO A 99 -17.08 -15.46 -3.59
CA PRO A 99 -16.04 -14.48 -3.39
C PRO A 99 -16.57 -13.23 -2.66
N ASN A 100 -15.82 -12.76 -1.68
CA ASN A 100 -16.15 -11.59 -0.85
C ASN A 100 -14.92 -10.69 -0.68
N MET A 101 -14.15 -10.53 -1.76
CA MET A 101 -13.02 -9.61 -1.81
C MET A 101 -13.50 -8.25 -2.29
N SER A 102 -13.30 -7.21 -1.48
CA SER A 102 -13.59 -5.84 -1.91
C SER A 102 -12.49 -5.31 -2.83
N LEU A 103 -12.77 -4.21 -3.52
CA LEU A 103 -11.77 -3.49 -4.30
C LEU A 103 -10.59 -3.01 -3.45
N LEU A 104 -10.83 -2.66 -2.17
CA LEU A 104 -9.78 -2.23 -1.25
C LEU A 104 -8.90 -3.40 -0.81
N ASP A 105 -9.49 -4.57 -0.58
CA ASP A 105 -8.73 -5.79 -0.27
C ASP A 105 -7.83 -6.16 -1.45
N TYR A 106 -8.41 -6.17 -2.66
CA TYR A 106 -7.66 -6.44 -3.89
C TYR A 106 -6.46 -5.50 -4.03
N ARG A 107 -6.71 -4.19 -3.90
CA ARG A 107 -5.67 -3.15 -3.93
C ARG A 107 -4.59 -3.39 -2.88
N ALA A 108 -4.98 -3.69 -1.64
CA ALA A 108 -4.05 -3.89 -0.53
C ALA A 108 -3.15 -5.11 -0.75
N ILE A 109 -3.74 -6.25 -1.17
CA ILE A 109 -3.03 -7.48 -1.47
C ILE A 109 -2.02 -7.25 -2.60
N MET A 110 -2.47 -6.70 -3.72
CA MET A 110 -1.60 -6.46 -4.87
C MET A 110 -0.45 -5.51 -4.53
N ASN A 111 -0.73 -4.40 -3.84
CA ASN A 111 0.31 -3.45 -3.44
C ASN A 111 1.27 -4.05 -2.41
N SER A 112 0.83 -4.96 -1.54
CA SER A 112 1.72 -5.64 -0.59
C SER A 112 2.74 -6.52 -1.32
N ALA A 113 2.33 -7.27 -2.34
CA ALA A 113 3.20 -8.12 -3.13
C ALA A 113 4.22 -7.30 -3.94
N LEU A 114 3.75 -6.26 -4.63
CA LEU A 114 4.63 -5.38 -5.41
C LEU A 114 5.67 -4.68 -4.54
N ARG A 115 5.31 -4.32 -3.30
CA ARG A 115 6.22 -3.64 -2.38
C ARG A 115 7.38 -4.54 -1.93
N VAL A 116 7.17 -5.84 -1.83
CA VAL A 116 8.22 -6.80 -1.45
C VAL A 116 8.95 -7.38 -2.68
N GLY A 117 8.67 -6.86 -3.88
CA GLY A 117 9.30 -7.30 -5.12
C GLY A 117 8.70 -8.58 -5.73
N GLU A 118 7.59 -9.08 -5.19
CA GLU A 118 6.91 -10.30 -5.66
C GLU A 118 6.01 -10.01 -6.88
N VAL A 119 6.60 -9.46 -7.95
CA VAL A 119 5.87 -8.97 -9.14
C VAL A 119 5.20 -10.11 -9.90
N SER A 120 5.89 -11.23 -10.06
CA SER A 120 5.32 -12.43 -10.70
C SER A 120 4.14 -13.02 -9.92
N TRP A 121 4.19 -12.95 -8.59
CA TRP A 121 3.07 -13.36 -7.75
C TRP A 121 1.88 -12.41 -7.95
N ALA A 122 2.13 -11.10 -7.97
CA ALA A 122 1.08 -10.09 -8.18
C ALA A 122 0.34 -10.29 -9.52
N GLU A 123 1.07 -10.63 -10.59
CA GLU A 123 0.47 -10.94 -11.89
C GLU A 123 -0.41 -12.20 -11.85
N LYS A 124 0.04 -13.26 -11.19
CA LYS A 124 -0.76 -14.49 -10.99
C LYS A 124 -2.00 -14.21 -10.15
N PHE A 125 -1.86 -13.42 -9.10
CA PHE A 125 -2.97 -12.97 -8.26
C PHE A 125 -4.02 -12.21 -9.07
N LEU A 126 -3.59 -11.27 -9.92
CA LEU A 126 -4.47 -10.50 -10.79
C LEU A 126 -5.27 -11.38 -11.74
N LYS A 127 -4.61 -12.29 -12.46
CA LYS A 127 -5.27 -13.21 -13.37
C LYS A 127 -6.26 -14.12 -12.65
N LYS A 128 -5.89 -14.64 -11.47
CA LYS A 128 -6.71 -15.59 -10.71
C LYS A 128 -7.93 -14.97 -10.05
N HIS A 129 -7.84 -13.73 -9.58
CA HIS A 129 -8.86 -13.13 -8.71
C HIS A 129 -9.68 -12.01 -9.36
N THR A 130 -9.41 -11.64 -10.61
CA THR A 130 -10.22 -10.65 -11.33
C THR A 130 -11.69 -11.08 -11.46
N ASP A 131 -11.95 -12.36 -11.72
CA ASP A 131 -13.32 -12.86 -11.90
C ASP A 131 -14.17 -12.82 -10.62
N HIS A 132 -13.52 -12.65 -9.46
CA HIS A 132 -14.20 -12.50 -8.18
C HIS A 132 -14.78 -11.10 -7.96
N ILE A 133 -14.45 -10.15 -8.84
CA ILE A 133 -14.92 -8.76 -8.79
C ILE A 133 -16.12 -8.61 -9.73
N ARG A 134 -17.01 -7.66 -9.42
CA ARG A 134 -18.17 -7.33 -10.23
C ARG A 134 -17.73 -7.04 -11.67
N GLU A 135 -18.46 -7.61 -12.63
CA GLU A 135 -18.13 -7.57 -14.06
C GLU A 135 -17.80 -6.15 -14.56
N GLU A 136 -18.65 -5.19 -14.19
CA GLU A 136 -18.50 -3.75 -14.52
C GLU A 136 -17.15 -3.15 -14.07
N SER A 137 -16.54 -3.69 -13.01
CA SER A 137 -15.29 -3.18 -12.45
C SER A 137 -14.06 -4.00 -12.88
N ARG A 138 -14.22 -5.14 -13.58
CA ARG A 138 -13.11 -6.05 -13.92
C ARG A 138 -12.09 -5.39 -14.84
N ASP A 139 -12.53 -4.77 -15.94
CA ASP A 139 -11.62 -4.11 -16.89
C ASP A 139 -10.83 -2.99 -16.23
N ASN A 140 -11.49 -2.21 -15.38
CA ASN A 140 -10.84 -1.12 -14.66
C ASN A 140 -9.81 -1.66 -13.67
N LEU A 141 -10.13 -2.75 -12.97
CA LEU A 141 -9.20 -3.41 -12.06
C LEU A 141 -8.01 -4.04 -12.79
N LEU A 142 -8.25 -4.69 -13.94
CA LEU A 142 -7.23 -5.27 -14.79
C LEU A 142 -6.25 -4.21 -15.27
N ASN A 143 -6.75 -3.10 -15.81
CA ASN A 143 -5.89 -2.00 -16.25
C ASN A 143 -5.13 -1.38 -15.08
N TYR A 144 -5.76 -1.24 -13.90
CA TYR A 144 -5.11 -0.69 -12.71
C TYR A 144 -4.00 -1.63 -12.22
N GLY A 145 -4.27 -2.93 -12.16
CA GLY A 145 -3.31 -3.92 -11.72
C GLY A 145 -2.14 -4.05 -12.68
N MET A 146 -2.43 -4.16 -13.98
CA MET A 146 -1.39 -4.20 -15.02
C MET A 146 -0.54 -2.94 -15.01
N ALA A 147 -1.11 -1.75 -14.86
CA ALA A 147 -0.32 -0.51 -14.77
C ALA A 147 0.69 -0.53 -13.61
N ASN A 148 0.33 -1.11 -12.46
CA ASN A 148 1.26 -1.24 -11.33
C ASN A 148 2.31 -2.35 -11.54
N ILE A 149 1.93 -3.44 -12.20
CA ILE A 149 2.86 -4.53 -12.58
C ILE A 149 3.87 -4.04 -13.61
N ASP A 150 3.40 -3.37 -14.67
CA ASP A 150 4.23 -2.77 -15.72
C ASP A 150 5.23 -1.78 -15.09
N PHE A 151 4.79 -0.99 -14.10
CA PHE A 151 5.69 -0.07 -13.39
C PHE A 151 6.79 -0.79 -12.61
N ALA A 152 6.44 -1.90 -11.95
CA ALA A 152 7.40 -2.72 -11.23
C ALA A 152 8.39 -3.43 -12.17
N TRP A 153 8.00 -3.67 -13.42
CA TRP A 153 8.87 -4.16 -14.49
C TRP A 153 9.64 -3.08 -15.23
N TYR A 154 9.51 -1.81 -14.84
CA TYR A 154 10.12 -0.66 -15.53
C TYR A 154 9.57 -0.43 -16.96
N GLU A 155 8.38 -0.96 -17.26
CA GLU A 155 7.66 -0.85 -18.54
C GLU A 155 6.78 0.41 -18.55
N PHE A 156 7.41 1.57 -18.50
CA PHE A 156 6.73 2.84 -18.20
C PHE A 156 5.76 3.33 -19.29
N GLU A 157 6.05 3.07 -20.56
CA GLU A 157 5.14 3.39 -21.67
C GLU A 157 3.86 2.54 -21.60
N GLN A 158 4.00 1.25 -21.29
CA GLN A 158 2.87 0.34 -21.11
C GLN A 158 2.00 0.82 -19.93
N CYS A 159 2.61 1.32 -18.86
CA CYS A 159 1.88 1.94 -17.75
C CYS A 159 0.94 3.06 -18.23
N LEU A 160 1.44 3.98 -19.07
CA LEU A 160 0.62 5.09 -19.60
C LEU A 160 -0.55 4.58 -20.43
N GLU A 161 -0.32 3.56 -21.26
CA GLU A 161 -1.36 2.95 -22.08
C GLU A 161 -2.46 2.28 -21.23
N LYS A 162 -2.09 1.51 -20.20
CA LYS A 162 -3.06 0.92 -19.28
C LYS A 162 -3.84 2.00 -18.53
N MET A 163 -3.15 3.02 -18.04
CA MET A 163 -3.78 4.13 -17.32
C MET A 163 -4.76 4.93 -18.17
N SER A 164 -4.51 5.10 -19.48
CA SER A 164 -5.42 5.84 -20.36
C SER A 164 -6.74 5.10 -20.63
N ARG A 165 -6.81 3.80 -20.34
CA ARG A 165 -8.00 2.95 -20.49
C ARG A 165 -8.86 2.88 -19.23
N LEU A 166 -8.42 3.48 -18.12
CA LEU A 166 -9.13 3.45 -16.85
C LEU A 166 -10.36 4.34 -16.86
N LYS A 167 -11.50 3.77 -16.46
CA LYS A 167 -12.71 4.50 -16.11
C LYS A 167 -12.68 4.72 -14.59
N ILE A 168 -12.16 5.87 -14.17
CA ILE A 168 -11.87 6.10 -12.75
C ILE A 168 -13.17 6.38 -11.98
N GLU A 169 -13.77 5.33 -11.43
CA GLU A 169 -15.00 5.39 -10.62
C GLU A 169 -14.72 5.40 -9.10
N SER A 170 -13.62 4.77 -8.69
CA SER A 170 -13.21 4.71 -7.27
C SER A 170 -12.26 5.85 -6.92
N TYR A 171 -12.61 6.66 -5.91
CA TYR A 171 -11.78 7.77 -5.45
C TYR A 171 -10.40 7.31 -4.93
N VAL A 172 -10.30 6.08 -4.38
CA VAL A 172 -9.04 5.52 -3.87
C VAL A 172 -8.12 5.13 -5.02
N LEU A 173 -8.64 4.45 -6.03
CA LEU A 173 -7.86 4.13 -7.22
C LEU A 173 -7.42 5.39 -7.97
N ASN A 174 -8.27 6.43 -7.98
CA ASN A 174 -7.91 7.71 -8.58
C ASN A 174 -6.61 8.29 -8.00
N LEU A 175 -6.50 8.30 -6.67
CA LEU A 175 -5.29 8.79 -5.99
C LEU A 175 -4.04 7.99 -6.36
N ASP A 176 -4.15 6.66 -6.39
CA ASP A 176 -3.04 5.80 -6.78
C ASP A 176 -2.58 6.07 -8.21
N ILE A 177 -3.51 6.29 -9.13
CA ILE A 177 -3.21 6.62 -10.52
C ILE A 177 -2.53 7.98 -10.65
N TYR A 178 -2.98 9.00 -9.91
CA TYR A 178 -2.29 10.29 -9.87
C TYR A 178 -0.85 10.16 -9.38
N ILE A 179 -0.62 9.36 -8.34
CA ILE A 179 0.73 9.09 -7.83
C ILE A 179 1.54 8.31 -8.85
N LEU A 180 1.03 7.19 -9.36
CA LEU A 180 1.70 6.32 -10.33
C LEU A 180 2.07 7.09 -11.61
N LYS A 181 1.14 7.86 -12.17
CA LYS A 181 1.40 8.70 -13.35
C LYS A 181 2.46 9.76 -13.08
N SER A 182 2.54 10.30 -11.86
CA SER A 182 3.65 11.20 -11.49
C SER A 182 4.99 10.45 -11.58
N GLN A 183 5.08 9.26 -11.01
CA GLN A 183 6.31 8.45 -11.07
C GLN A 183 6.67 8.11 -12.52
N VAL A 184 5.74 7.58 -13.31
CA VAL A 184 5.94 7.20 -14.71
C VAL A 184 6.45 8.36 -15.57
N LEU A 185 5.81 9.54 -15.49
CA LEU A 185 6.23 10.70 -16.27
C LEU A 185 7.65 11.18 -15.91
N TYR A 186 8.06 11.01 -14.65
CA TYR A 186 9.42 11.30 -14.23
C TYR A 186 10.42 10.29 -14.81
N GLU A 187 10.12 9.00 -14.72
CA GLU A 187 11.02 7.93 -15.19
C GLU A 187 11.24 8.00 -16.71
N LEU A 188 10.21 8.39 -17.46
CA LEU A 188 10.29 8.66 -18.90
C LEU A 188 11.02 9.96 -19.25
N GLY A 189 11.39 10.78 -18.26
CA GLY A 189 12.03 12.08 -18.49
C GLY A 189 11.08 13.16 -19.05
N TYR A 190 9.76 12.92 -19.05
CA TYR A 190 8.75 13.86 -19.54
C TYR A 190 8.46 14.97 -18.51
N LEU A 191 9.48 15.78 -18.19
CA LEU A 191 9.46 16.72 -17.07
C LEU A 191 8.38 17.82 -17.19
N ASP A 192 8.10 18.30 -18.41
CA ASP A 192 7.07 19.32 -18.63
C ASP A 192 5.66 18.73 -18.45
N SER A 193 5.42 17.52 -18.98
CA SER A 193 4.17 16.78 -18.76
C SER A 193 3.99 16.41 -17.29
N ALA A 194 5.06 16.00 -16.61
CA ALA A 194 5.10 15.73 -15.18
C ALA A 194 4.71 16.96 -14.35
N LYS A 195 5.19 18.15 -14.73
CA LYS A 195 4.84 19.41 -14.06
C LYS A 195 3.36 19.74 -14.25
N ALA A 196 2.86 19.67 -15.48
CA ALA A 196 1.43 19.91 -15.77
C ALA A 196 0.52 18.92 -15.02
N HIS A 197 0.92 17.65 -14.97
CA HIS A 197 0.23 16.61 -14.19
C HIS A 197 0.21 16.93 -12.69
N ALA A 198 1.32 17.39 -12.12
CA ALA A 198 1.40 17.77 -10.71
C ALA A 198 0.50 18.97 -10.35
N GLU A 199 0.33 19.92 -11.27
CA GLU A 199 -0.58 21.06 -11.11
C GLU A 199 -2.05 20.57 -11.14
N SER A 200 -2.40 19.72 -12.10
CA SER A 200 -3.71 19.06 -12.15
C SER A 200 -4.00 18.25 -10.89
N PHE A 201 -3.02 17.48 -10.39
CA PHE A 201 -3.14 16.70 -9.18
C PHE A 201 -3.41 17.59 -7.96
N ARG A 202 -2.73 18.74 -7.84
CA ARG A 202 -3.00 19.72 -6.77
C ARG A 202 -4.44 20.21 -6.80
N HIS A 203 -4.94 20.57 -7.99
CA HIS A 203 -6.32 21.02 -8.14
C HIS A 203 -7.30 19.93 -7.71
N HIS A 204 -7.12 18.70 -8.17
CA HIS A 204 -7.92 17.54 -7.77
C HIS A 204 -7.95 17.32 -6.24
N VAL A 205 -6.78 17.39 -5.58
CA VAL A 205 -6.69 17.24 -4.12
C VAL A 205 -7.43 18.36 -3.38
N SER A 206 -7.30 19.60 -3.87
CA SER A 206 -7.94 20.76 -3.24
C SER A 206 -9.47 20.72 -3.34
N SER A 207 -10.00 20.38 -4.52
CA SER A 207 -11.44 20.42 -4.82
C SER A 207 -12.20 19.21 -4.28
N ASN A 208 -11.53 18.09 -4.02
CA ASN A 208 -12.21 16.88 -3.57
C ASN A 208 -12.62 16.98 -2.08
N LEU A 209 -13.94 16.98 -1.82
CA LEU A 209 -14.51 17.09 -0.47
C LEU A 209 -14.46 15.78 0.33
N LEU A 210 -14.21 14.64 -0.32
CA LEU A 210 -14.15 13.32 0.33
C LEU A 210 -12.82 13.07 1.05
N TYR A 211 -11.79 13.87 0.79
CA TYR A 211 -10.47 13.69 1.41
C TYR A 211 -10.41 14.37 2.77
N SER A 212 -9.98 13.61 3.79
CA SER A 212 -9.72 14.15 5.13
C SER A 212 -8.62 15.22 5.11
N GLY A 213 -8.62 16.12 6.09
CA GLY A 213 -7.59 17.15 6.21
C GLY A 213 -6.17 16.58 6.32
N GLU A 214 -6.03 15.45 7.01
CA GLU A 214 -4.75 14.72 7.10
C GLU A 214 -4.32 14.16 5.75
N LEU A 215 -5.23 13.49 5.02
CA LEU A 215 -4.93 12.95 3.70
C LEU A 215 -4.55 14.06 2.71
N LYS A 216 -5.30 15.17 2.69
CA LYS A 216 -4.97 16.35 1.87
C LYS A 216 -3.58 16.89 2.21
N SER A 217 -3.23 16.98 3.48
CA SER A 217 -1.91 17.43 3.92
C SER A 217 -0.80 16.52 3.41
N ARG A 218 -0.97 15.20 3.53
CA ARG A 218 -0.01 14.19 3.01
C ARG A 218 0.15 14.26 1.49
N LEU A 219 -0.95 14.39 0.76
CA LEU A 219 -0.92 14.51 -0.71
C LEU A 219 -0.28 15.82 -1.16
N ASN A 220 -0.59 16.93 -0.50
CA ASN A 220 0.04 18.22 -0.78
C ASN A 220 1.54 18.20 -0.48
N PHE A 221 1.96 17.48 0.55
CA PHE A 221 3.38 17.24 0.81
C PHE A 221 4.04 16.48 -0.36
N PHE A 222 3.45 15.35 -0.78
CA PHE A 222 3.92 14.59 -1.94
C PHE A 222 4.04 15.47 -3.19
N ILE A 223 3.00 16.22 -3.54
CA ILE A 223 2.97 17.08 -4.74
C ILE A 223 4.05 18.17 -4.67
N ARG A 224 4.18 18.83 -3.50
CA ARG A 224 5.22 19.84 -3.28
C ARG A 224 6.61 19.25 -3.45
N PHE A 225 6.84 18.08 -2.86
CA PHE A 225 8.12 17.39 -2.93
C PHE A 225 8.45 16.97 -4.36
N TYR A 226 7.49 16.37 -5.05
CA TYR A 226 7.60 15.96 -6.45
C TYR A 226 7.96 17.15 -7.37
N MET A 227 7.31 18.31 -7.20
CA MET A 227 7.70 19.50 -7.98
C MET A 227 9.12 19.98 -7.70
N LYS A 228 9.59 19.89 -6.46
CA LYS A 228 10.97 20.24 -6.12
C LYS A 228 11.95 19.23 -6.74
N LEU A 229 11.61 17.94 -6.75
CA LEU A 229 12.36 16.89 -7.43
C LEU A 229 12.49 17.18 -8.94
N LEU A 230 11.39 17.54 -9.62
CA LEU A 230 11.41 17.92 -11.04
C LEU A 230 12.36 19.10 -11.32
N ARG A 231 12.33 20.14 -10.48
CA ARG A 231 13.24 21.30 -10.58
C ARG A 231 14.69 20.90 -10.34
N ALA A 232 14.94 20.04 -9.36
CA ALA A 232 16.27 19.56 -9.03
C ALA A 232 16.85 18.71 -10.16
N SER A 233 16.06 17.82 -10.76
CA SER A 233 16.45 16.98 -11.89
C SER A 233 16.88 17.82 -13.11
N LYS A 234 16.12 18.88 -13.43
CA LYS A 234 16.43 19.79 -14.54
C LYS A 234 17.76 20.54 -14.39
N HIS A 235 18.15 20.88 -13.16
CA HIS A 235 19.28 21.80 -12.89
C HIS A 235 20.41 21.18 -12.05
N ARG A 236 20.33 19.90 -11.69
CA ARG A 236 21.28 19.18 -10.81
C ARG A 236 21.66 19.96 -9.54
N ASN A 237 20.70 20.69 -8.97
CA ASN A 237 20.99 21.66 -7.91
C ASN A 237 21.07 21.00 -6.53
N LYS A 238 22.30 20.73 -6.06
CA LYS A 238 22.60 20.12 -4.76
C LYS A 238 21.91 20.80 -3.57
N ARG A 239 21.75 22.13 -3.58
CA ARG A 239 21.11 22.87 -2.46
C ARG A 239 19.63 22.53 -2.32
N ILE A 240 18.92 22.41 -3.44
CA ILE A 240 17.49 22.04 -3.44
C ILE A 240 17.33 20.61 -2.91
N ILE A 241 18.22 19.70 -3.28
CA ILE A 241 18.14 18.29 -2.87
C ILE A 241 18.50 18.10 -1.39
N ASN A 242 19.49 18.84 -0.88
CA ASN A 242 19.79 18.83 0.55
C ASN A 242 18.64 19.41 1.39
N SER A 243 17.89 20.39 0.88
CA SER A 243 16.64 20.85 1.51
C SER A 243 15.57 19.75 1.48
N LEU A 244 15.45 19.02 0.36
CA LEU A 244 14.49 17.93 0.23
C LEU A 244 14.72 16.82 1.25
N ARG A 245 15.98 16.38 1.42
CA ARG A 245 16.32 15.33 2.41
C ARG A 245 15.99 15.74 3.84
N LYS A 246 16.24 17.01 4.20
CA LYS A 246 15.88 17.56 5.52
C LYS A 246 14.37 17.62 5.74
N GLU A 247 13.58 17.85 4.69
CA GLU A 247 12.12 17.82 4.75
C GLU A 247 11.57 16.40 4.88
N LEU A 248 12.12 15.42 4.15
CA LEU A 248 11.73 14.01 4.24
C LEU A 248 11.93 13.42 5.64
N ASN A 249 13.09 13.71 6.26
CA ASN A 249 13.42 13.20 7.59
C ASN A 249 12.54 13.78 8.71
N LYS A 250 11.81 14.87 8.47
CA LYS A 250 10.93 15.51 9.46
C LYS A 250 9.48 15.03 9.38
N ASP A 251 9.03 14.60 8.20
CA ASP A 251 7.64 14.19 7.93
C ASP A 251 7.57 12.72 7.48
N ALA A 252 8.15 11.80 8.27
CA ALA A 252 8.29 10.36 7.99
C ALA A 252 6.97 9.55 7.90
N LYS A 253 5.81 10.19 7.69
CA LYS A 253 4.48 9.55 7.76
C LYS A 253 3.72 9.48 6.43
N SER A 254 4.35 9.57 5.26
CA SER A 254 3.60 9.69 4.00
C SER A 254 3.90 8.66 2.90
N LEU A 255 2.90 8.49 2.03
CA LEU A 255 2.79 7.49 0.97
C LEU A 255 3.93 7.58 -0.04
N LYS A 256 4.53 6.42 -0.38
CA LYS A 256 5.58 6.27 -1.41
C LYS A 256 6.73 7.29 -1.32
N LEU A 257 7.12 7.71 -0.10
CA LEU A 257 8.32 8.53 0.08
C LEU A 257 9.60 7.80 -0.29
N ASN A 258 9.60 6.46 -0.30
CA ASN A 258 10.78 5.67 -0.67
C ASN A 258 11.22 6.00 -2.09
N TRP A 259 10.30 5.94 -3.07
CA TRP A 259 10.63 6.30 -4.46
C TRP A 259 11.10 7.76 -4.57
N LEU A 260 10.43 8.71 -3.90
CA LEU A 260 10.86 10.12 -3.92
C LEU A 260 12.25 10.32 -3.30
N SER A 261 12.57 9.58 -2.24
CA SER A 261 13.86 9.61 -1.55
C SER A 261 14.96 8.96 -2.40
N GLU A 262 14.69 7.78 -2.95
CA GLU A 262 15.57 7.08 -3.90
C GLU A 262 15.94 7.99 -5.08
N LYS A 263 14.96 8.68 -5.68
CA LYS A 263 15.25 9.60 -6.79
C LYS A 263 16.04 10.83 -6.34
N ALA A 264 15.79 11.35 -5.14
CA ALA A 264 16.60 12.44 -4.60
C ALA A 264 18.06 12.01 -4.38
N ASP A 265 18.30 10.81 -3.83
CA ASP A 265 19.64 10.26 -3.59
C ASP A 265 20.39 9.98 -4.91
N LEU A 266 19.68 9.47 -5.93
CA LEU A 266 20.27 9.27 -7.25
C LEU A 266 20.77 10.58 -7.88
N ILE A 267 20.01 11.68 -7.75
CA ILE A 267 20.48 12.98 -8.28
C ILE A 267 21.71 13.48 -7.52
N LEU A 268 21.81 13.24 -6.20
CA LEU A 268 23.00 13.60 -5.42
C LEU A 268 24.23 12.84 -5.92
N LYS A 269 24.13 11.52 -6.06
CA LYS A 269 25.22 10.67 -6.55
C LYS A 269 25.71 11.15 -7.93
N GLN A 270 24.79 11.39 -8.86
CA GLN A 270 25.11 11.91 -10.20
C GLN A 270 25.72 13.32 -10.20
N ALA A 271 25.55 14.08 -9.13
CA ALA A 271 26.13 15.40 -8.96
C ALA A 271 27.50 15.36 -8.24
N GLU A 272 27.84 14.26 -7.57
CA GLU A 272 29.14 14.02 -6.93
C GLU A 272 30.16 13.37 -7.87
N GLU A 273 29.70 12.61 -8.86
CA GLU A 273 30.53 11.98 -9.91
C GLU A 273 31.01 12.96 -11.01
N LYS A 274 30.76 14.27 -10.85
CA LYS A 274 31.20 15.35 -11.75
C LYS A 274 31.88 16.47 -10.97
#